data_AF-A0A9Q4AEK1-F1
#
_entry.id   AF-A0A9Q4AEK1-F1
#
_cell.length_a   1.000
_cell.length_b   1.000
_cell.length_c   1.000
_cell.angle_alpha   90.00
_cell.angle_beta   90.00
_cell.angle_gamma   90.00
#
_symmetry.space_group_name_H-M   'P 1'
#
loop_
_entity.id
_entity.type
_entity.pdbx_description
1 polymer ?
#
loop_
_entity_poly.entity_id
_entity_poly.type
_entity_poly.pdbx_seq_one_letter_code
_entity_poly.pdbx_strand_id
1 'polypeptide(L)'
;MNGYHIQMFINEDDNSFVEWIDNREVDRGICEKHENKLYRIKSSKQSFEIILNDDNSFEMVIDKLNDGKPFVMENVRTDDTAISFWDKFDDVDEYKTLLD
;
A
#
# COMPACT_ATOMS: atom_id res chain seq x y z
N MET A 1 10.78 3.39 18.10
CA MET A 1 10.00 3.47 16.86
C MET A 1 10.63 2.50 15.89
N ASN A 2 10.08 1.30 15.74
CA ASN A 2 10.40 0.45 14.59
C ASN A 2 9.29 0.73 13.57
N GLY A 3 9.27 1.97 13.08
CA GLY A 3 8.15 2.48 12.30
C GLY A 3 8.50 2.41 10.83
N TYR A 4 8.20 1.27 10.21
CA TYR A 4 8.19 1.17 8.76
C TYR A 4 7.19 2.20 8.19
N HIS A 5 7.61 2.93 7.16
CA HIS A 5 6.75 3.84 6.42
C HIS A 5 6.14 3.09 5.24
N ILE A 6 4.85 2.81 5.31
CA ILE A 6 4.11 2.12 4.26
C ILE A 6 3.44 3.16 3.37
N GLN A 7 3.60 3.01 2.05
CA GLN A 7 2.96 3.85 1.07
C GLN A 7 2.39 2.99 -0.05
N MET A 8 1.21 3.35 -0.53
CA MET A 8 0.61 2.71 -1.70
C MET A 8 0.12 3.79 -2.65
N PHE A 9 0.48 3.65 -3.92
CA PHE A 9 0.00 4.48 -5.00
C PHE A 9 -0.98 3.67 -5.83
N ILE A 10 -2.18 4.21 -6.04
CA ILE A 10 -3.19 3.64 -6.92
C ILE A 10 -3.34 4.57 -8.12
N ASN A 11 -3.10 4.04 -9.32
CA ASN A 11 -3.35 4.73 -10.57
C ASN A 11 -4.74 4.37 -11.08
N GLU A 12 -5.69 5.30 -11.00
CA GLU A 12 -7.07 5.07 -11.47
C GLU A 12 -7.15 4.98 -13.01
N ASP A 13 -6.19 5.51 -13.77
CA ASP A 13 -6.23 5.52 -15.25
C ASP A 13 -6.01 4.13 -15.84
N ASP A 14 -5.18 3.29 -15.20
CA ASP A 14 -4.84 1.95 -15.67
C ASP A 14 -5.18 0.84 -14.66
N ASN A 15 -5.85 1.19 -13.55
CA ASN A 15 -6.20 0.28 -12.46
C ASN A 15 -4.99 -0.47 -11.90
N SER A 16 -3.82 0.17 -11.85
CA SER A 16 -2.61 -0.41 -11.24
C SER A 16 -2.37 0.13 -9.83
N PHE A 17 -1.61 -0.64 -9.04
CA PHE A 17 -1.05 -0.16 -7.79
C PHE A 17 0.44 -0.50 -7.68
N VAL A 18 1.13 0.28 -6.85
CA VAL A 18 2.49 0.01 -6.41
C VAL A 18 2.57 0.28 -4.90
N GLU A 19 3.25 -0.59 -4.17
CA GLU A 19 3.44 -0.49 -2.72
C GLU A 19 4.91 -0.36 -2.37
N TRP A 20 5.18 0.52 -1.40
CA TRP A 20 6.50 0.74 -0.83
C TRP A 20 6.50 0.57 0.69
N ILE A 21 7.61 0.04 1.19
CA ILE A 21 7.95 0.03 2.61
C ILE A 21 9.32 0.72 2.73
N ASP A 22 9.41 1.79 3.51
CA ASP A 22 10.61 2.65 3.65
C ASP A 22 11.22 3.06 2.30
N ASN A 23 10.37 3.45 1.34
CA ASN A 23 10.71 3.82 -0.04
C ASN A 23 11.27 2.68 -0.92
N ARG A 24 11.18 1.41 -0.49
CA ARG A 24 11.51 0.24 -1.35
C ARG A 24 10.24 -0.28 -2.00
N GLU A 25 10.20 -0.39 -3.32
CA GLU A 25 9.09 -1.03 -4.02
C GLU A 25 9.06 -2.52 -3.67
N VAL A 26 8.04 -2.94 -2.92
CA VAL A 26 7.90 -4.31 -2.41
C VAL A 26 6.87 -5.12 -3.18
N ASP A 27 5.90 -4.46 -3.79
CA ASP A 27 4.85 -5.09 -4.57
C ASP A 27 4.24 -4.16 -5.62
N ARG A 28 3.64 -4.79 -6.64
CA ARG A 28 2.86 -4.10 -7.68
C ARG A 28 1.83 -5.04 -8.28
N GLY A 29 0.71 -4.48 -8.73
CA GLY A 29 -0.35 -5.28 -9.32
C GLY A 29 -1.52 -4.45 -9.82
N ILE A 30 -2.71 -5.04 -9.73
CA ILE A 30 -3.96 -4.41 -10.13
C ILE A 30 -4.80 -4.02 -8.93
N CYS A 31 -5.52 -2.91 -9.08
CA CYS A 31 -6.49 -2.40 -8.13
C CYS A 31 -7.84 -2.28 -8.85
N GLU A 32 -8.81 -3.12 -8.48
CA GLU A 32 -10.17 -3.07 -9.02
C GLU A 32 -11.03 -2.23 -8.08
N LYS A 33 -11.58 -1.11 -8.59
CA LYS A 33 -12.56 -0.31 -7.87
C LYS A 33 -13.95 -0.92 -8.05
N HIS A 34 -14.63 -1.23 -6.96
CA HIS A 34 -16.01 -1.71 -6.95
C HIS A 34 -16.99 -0.59 -6.55
N GLU A 35 -18.29 -0.88 -6.55
CA GLU A 35 -19.28 0.06 -6.02
C GLU A 35 -19.06 0.29 -4.50
N ASN A 36 -19.24 1.53 -4.04
CA ASN A 36 -19.18 1.95 -2.63
C ASN A 36 -17.84 1.76 -1.91
N LYS A 37 -16.87 2.67 -2.11
CA LYS A 37 -15.65 2.82 -1.28
C LYS A 37 -14.80 1.53 -1.11
N LEU A 38 -15.07 0.51 -1.92
CA LEU A 38 -14.44 -0.80 -1.89
C LEU A 38 -13.44 -0.92 -3.04
N TYR A 39 -12.21 -1.28 -2.69
CA TYR A 39 -11.12 -1.50 -3.63
C TYR A 39 -10.57 -2.91 -3.39
N ARG A 40 -10.30 -3.63 -4.48
CA ARG A 40 -9.68 -4.95 -4.42
C ARG A 40 -8.26 -4.88 -4.95
N ILE A 41 -7.30 -5.19 -4.09
CA ILE A 41 -5.88 -5.23 -4.40
C ILE A 41 -5.50 -6.66 -4.77
N LYS A 42 -4.78 -6.83 -5.89
CA LYS A 42 -4.31 -8.14 -6.33
C LYS A 42 -2.95 -8.06 -7.02
N SER A 43 -2.00 -8.84 -6.53
CA SER A 43 -0.67 -9.02 -7.12
C SER A 43 -0.27 -10.49 -7.13
N SER A 44 1.00 -10.76 -7.45
CA SER A 44 1.58 -12.09 -7.26
C SER A 44 1.83 -12.44 -5.79
N LYS A 45 1.83 -11.46 -4.89
CA LYS A 45 2.18 -11.63 -3.47
C LYS A 45 0.97 -11.66 -2.55
N GLN A 46 -0.04 -10.84 -2.84
CA GLN A 46 -1.16 -10.61 -1.93
C GLN A 46 -2.47 -10.35 -2.67
N SER A 47 -3.57 -10.60 -1.98
CA SER A 47 -4.93 -10.36 -2.47
C SER A 47 -5.83 -10.00 -1.29
N PHE A 48 -6.26 -8.76 -1.19
CA PHE A 48 -7.11 -8.27 -0.10
C PHE A 48 -8.05 -7.16 -0.57
N GLU A 49 -8.98 -6.79 0.32
CA GLU A 49 -9.96 -5.74 0.09
C GLU A 49 -9.69 -4.54 1.01
N ILE A 50 -9.86 -3.34 0.47
CA ILE A 50 -9.80 -2.07 1.20
C ILE A 50 -11.20 -1.47 1.19
N ILE A 51 -11.72 -1.18 2.38
CA ILE A 51 -12.98 -0.46 2.57
C ILE A 51 -12.64 0.89 3.19
N LEU A 52 -12.88 1.99 2.46
CA LEU A 52 -12.65 3.32 3.00
C LEU A 52 -13.75 3.66 4.03
N ASN A 53 -13.30 4.11 5.19
CA ASN A 53 -14.14 4.65 6.26
C ASN A 53 -14.73 6.01 5.87
N ASP A 54 -15.56 6.58 6.74
CA ASP A 54 -16.16 7.91 6.53
C ASP A 54 -15.17 9.06 6.69
N ASP A 55 -14.07 8.84 7.41
CA ASP A 55 -12.94 9.75 7.54
C ASP A 55 -11.87 9.56 6.44
N ASN A 56 -12.17 8.77 5.41
CA ASN A 56 -11.26 8.45 4.31
C ASN A 56 -10.00 7.67 4.74
N SER A 57 -10.04 6.99 5.89
CA SER A 57 -9.01 6.04 6.32
C SER A 57 -9.37 4.59 5.96
N PHE A 58 -8.40 3.69 6.07
CA PHE A 58 -8.65 2.25 6.07
C PHE A 58 -7.61 1.52 6.92
N GLU A 59 -7.91 0.27 7.30
CA GLU A 59 -6.96 -0.59 8.01
C GLU A 59 -6.28 -1.56 7.05
N MET A 60 -4.97 -1.77 7.23
CA MET A 60 -4.17 -2.73 6.48
C MET A 60 -3.39 -3.62 7.45
N VAL A 61 -3.30 -4.92 7.17
CA VAL A 61 -2.47 -5.86 7.94
C VAL A 61 -1.36 -6.38 7.05
N ILE A 62 -0.12 -6.28 7.53
CA ILE A 62 1.05 -6.95 6.96
C ILE A 62 1.61 -7.86 8.04
N ASP A 63 1.48 -9.17 7.90
CA ASP A 63 1.69 -10.16 8.98
C ASP A 63 3.04 -10.04 9.69
N LYS A 64 4.11 -9.75 8.94
CA LYS A 64 5.47 -9.61 9.48
C LYS A 64 5.76 -8.26 10.10
N LEU A 65 4.83 -7.31 10.02
CA LEU A 65 4.96 -5.96 10.55
C LEU A 65 3.96 -5.71 11.67
N ASN A 66 4.33 -4.80 12.59
CA ASN A 66 3.46 -4.35 13.69
C ASN A 66 2.85 -5.50 14.52
N ASP A 67 3.56 -6.62 14.68
CA ASP A 67 3.08 -7.84 15.34
C ASP A 67 1.75 -8.38 14.78
N GLY A 68 1.52 -8.20 13.47
CA GLY A 68 0.28 -8.57 12.79
C GLY A 68 -0.91 -7.68 13.15
N LYS A 69 -0.69 -6.55 13.84
CA LYS A 69 -1.75 -5.57 14.13
C LYS A 69 -1.94 -4.62 12.94
N PRO A 70 -3.18 -4.15 12.71
CA PRO A 70 -3.47 -3.27 11.60
C PRO A 70 -2.75 -1.92 11.70
N PHE A 71 -2.37 -1.41 10.54
CA PHE A 71 -1.99 -0.02 10.29
C PHE A 71 -3.23 0.76 9.88
N VAL A 72 -3.42 1.95 10.45
CA VAL A 72 -4.40 2.91 9.94
C VAL A 72 -3.72 3.72 8.84
N MET A 73 -4.24 3.61 7.63
CA MET A 73 -3.75 4.27 6.43
C MET A 73 -4.72 5.40 6.06
N GLU A 74 -4.18 6.58 5.76
CA GLU A 74 -4.95 7.72 5.27
C GLU A 74 -4.95 7.73 3.74
N ASN A 75 -6.13 7.81 3.12
CA ASN A 75 -6.22 8.01 1.68
C ASN A 75 -6.01 9.50 1.35
N VAL A 76 -4.95 9.79 0.60
CA VAL A 76 -4.57 11.15 0.18
C VAL A 76 -4.49 11.22 -1.34
N ARG A 77 -4.90 12.34 -1.93
CA ARG A 77 -4.75 12.59 -3.36
C ARG A 77 -3.40 13.25 -3.64
N THR A 78 -2.76 12.84 -4.73
CA THR A 78 -1.50 13.43 -5.21
C THR A 78 -1.62 14.90 -5.57
N ASP A 79 -2.82 15.37 -5.92
CA ASP A 79 -3.08 16.77 -6.22
C ASP A 79 -3.11 17.65 -4.95
N ASP A 80 -3.45 17.04 -3.80
CA ASP A 80 -3.59 17.73 -2.51
C ASP A 80 -2.31 17.60 -1.65
N THR A 81 -1.51 16.54 -1.88
CA THR A 81 -0.30 16.23 -1.12
C THR A 81 0.83 15.89 -2.07
N ALA A 82 1.95 16.60 -1.96
CA ALA A 82 3.16 16.25 -2.70
C ALA A 82 3.72 14.92 -2.18
N ILE A 83 3.57 13.86 -2.99
CA ILE A 83 4.11 12.53 -2.70
C ILE A 83 5.31 12.27 -3.60
N SER A 84 6.40 11.78 -3.02
CA SER A 84 7.67 11.53 -3.68
C SER A 84 8.13 10.11 -3.39
N PHE A 85 8.39 9.33 -4.43
CA PHE A 85 8.86 7.94 -4.35
C PHE A 85 10.28 7.88 -4.93
N TRP A 86 11.28 8.34 -4.17
CA TRP A 86 12.64 8.48 -4.69
C TRP A 86 13.55 7.42 -4.08
N ASP A 87 14.50 7.00 -4.93
CA ASP A 87 15.63 6.08 -4.73
C ASP A 87 15.43 4.60 -5.11
N LYS A 88 16.46 4.07 -5.79
CA LYS A 88 16.70 2.65 -5.96
C LYS A 88 17.65 2.22 -4.85
N PHE A 89 17.22 1.24 -4.06
CA PHE A 89 18.03 0.70 -2.98
C PHE A 89 18.45 -0.73 -3.29
N ASP A 90 19.62 -1.12 -2.80
CA ASP A 90 20.18 -2.47 -3.03
C ASP A 90 19.57 -3.53 -2.09
N ASP A 91 18.77 -3.11 -1.10
CA ASP A 91 18.15 -3.95 -0.05
C ASP A 91 16.68 -4.32 -0.35
N VAL A 92 16.19 -4.03 -1.56
CA VAL A 92 14.78 -4.25 -1.95
C VAL A 92 14.32 -5.68 -1.71
N ASP A 93 15.18 -6.67 -1.93
CA ASP A 93 14.81 -8.08 -1.75
C ASP A 93 14.57 -8.45 -0.28
N GLU A 94 15.23 -7.79 0.68
CA GLU A 94 14.93 -7.96 2.11
C GLU A 94 13.52 -7.45 2.44
N TYR A 95 13.17 -6.26 1.96
CA TYR A 95 11.86 -5.66 2.18
C TYR A 95 10.73 -6.44 1.50
N LYS A 96 10.99 -7.03 0.33
CA LYS A 96 10.03 -7.90 -0.35
C LYS A 96 9.59 -9.08 0.50
N THR A 97 10.45 -9.58 1.39
CA THR A 97 10.11 -10.71 2.29
C THR A 97 9.12 -10.33 3.39
N LEU A 98 8.86 -9.05 3.61
CA LEU A 98 7.89 -8.57 4.60
C LEU A 98 6.44 -8.89 4.20
N LEU A 99 6.20 -9.16 2.92
CA LEU A 99 4.89 -9.52 2.37
C LEU A 99 4.70 -11.02 2.13
N ASP A 100 5.74 -11.83 2.36
CA ASP A 100 5.73 -13.29 2.13
C ASP A 100 5.12 -14.09 3.29
#